data_AF-A0A946D7R8-F1
#
_entry.id   AF-A0A946D7R8-F1
#
_cell.length_a   1.000
_cell.length_b   1.000
_cell.length_c   1.000
_cell.angle_alpha   90.00
_cell.angle_beta   90.00
_cell.angle_gamma   90.00
#
_symmetry.space_group_name_H-M   'P 1'
#
loop_
_entity.id
_entity.type
_entity.pdbx_description
1 polymer ?
#
loop_
_entity_poly.entity_id
_entity_poly.type
_entity_poly.pdbx_seq_one_letter_code
_entity_poly.pdbx_strand_id
1 'polypeptide(L)'
;MRWRGEKLIASASSVRPEELGTTLDELAVLEYQPPGAVNFRLAGATQVHMMNRPLRGENLMDLTAPSDYEGRLSIARNTTSYPCGLLATWTASQASELMSPMCTLLLPVLPPVSEGPVRLYVAVDRLADLPKRNYEPLKTYPTPGERIYVDLGHGAPSDEDDFQQPPRQIAC
;
A
#
# COMPACT_ATOMS: atom_id res chain seq x y z
N MET A 1 22.78 6.53 12.47
CA MET A 1 22.37 5.77 11.27
C MET A 1 21.65 6.70 10.32
N ARG A 2 22.11 6.85 9.07
CA ARG A 2 21.38 7.55 8.01
C ARG A 2 20.41 6.55 7.38
N TRP A 3 19.18 6.48 7.89
CA TRP A 3 18.16 5.57 7.35
C TRP A 3 17.61 6.04 5.99
N ARG A 4 17.63 7.36 5.76
CA ARG A 4 17.33 7.95 4.45
C ARG A 4 18.49 7.70 3.48
N GLY A 5 18.20 7.06 2.36
CA GLY A 5 19.10 7.02 1.20
C GLY A 5 19.33 8.42 0.60
N GLU A 6 20.22 8.53 -0.38
CA GLU A 6 20.56 9.84 -0.97
C GLU A 6 19.41 10.46 -1.79
N LYS A 7 18.46 9.64 -2.23
CA LYS A 7 17.31 10.04 -3.05
C LYS A 7 16.02 10.12 -2.20
N LEU A 8 15.13 11.05 -2.55
CA LEU A 8 13.83 11.20 -1.90
C LEU A 8 12.90 10.00 -2.20
N ILE A 9 12.97 9.46 -3.42
CA ILE A 9 12.27 8.23 -3.81
C ILE A 9 13.30 7.12 -3.95
N ALA A 10 12.98 5.97 -3.35
CA ALA A 10 13.84 4.81 -3.41
C ALA A 10 13.74 4.09 -4.77
N SER A 11 14.87 3.65 -5.30
CA SER A 11 14.91 2.65 -6.36
C SER A 11 14.95 1.24 -5.76
N ALA A 12 14.45 0.25 -6.48
CA ALA A 12 14.51 -1.15 -6.03
C ALA A 12 15.94 -1.64 -5.73
N SER A 13 16.95 -1.07 -6.40
CA SER A 13 18.37 -1.36 -6.14
C SER A 13 18.90 -0.79 -4.81
N SER A 14 18.22 0.23 -4.27
CA SER A 14 18.61 0.92 -3.03
C SER A 14 17.89 0.38 -1.79
N VAL A 15 16.74 -0.29 -1.96
CA VAL A 15 16.00 -0.88 -0.84
C VAL A 15 16.69 -2.17 -0.38
N ARG A 16 16.76 -2.34 0.94
CA ARG A 16 17.34 -3.50 1.63
C ARG A 16 16.29 -4.06 2.60
N PRO A 17 15.28 -4.82 2.12
CA PRO A 17 14.20 -5.32 2.98
C PRO A 17 14.69 -6.17 4.17
N GLU A 18 15.84 -6.83 4.01
CA GLU A 18 16.51 -7.60 5.05
C GLU A 18 16.92 -6.76 6.28
N GLU A 19 17.12 -5.45 6.12
CA GLU A 19 17.45 -4.54 7.23
C GLU A 19 16.24 -4.21 8.11
N LEU A 20 15.02 -4.53 7.66
CA LEU A 20 13.78 -4.26 8.40
C LEU A 20 13.56 -5.24 9.56
N GLY A 21 14.27 -6.37 9.57
CA GLY A 21 14.19 -7.37 10.63
C GLY A 21 12.75 -7.83 10.88
N THR A 22 12.34 -7.82 12.15
CA THR A 22 10.98 -8.22 12.56
C THR A 22 9.88 -7.28 12.05
N THR A 23 10.22 -6.06 11.62
CA THR A 23 9.24 -5.13 11.03
C THR A 23 8.72 -5.64 9.69
N LEU A 24 9.43 -6.57 9.05
CA LEU A 24 8.97 -7.21 7.81
C LEU A 24 7.64 -7.96 7.99
N ASP A 25 7.30 -8.40 9.20
CA ASP A 25 6.04 -9.06 9.48
C ASP A 25 4.82 -8.14 9.33
N GLU A 26 5.02 -6.82 9.47
CA GLU A 26 3.98 -5.79 9.37
C GLU A 26 3.89 -5.15 7.96
N LEU A 27 4.72 -5.61 7.03
CA LEU A 27 4.86 -5.02 5.69
C LEU A 27 4.23 -5.89 4.61
N ALA A 28 3.65 -5.26 3.59
CA ALA A 28 3.35 -5.87 2.31
C ALA A 28 4.11 -5.15 1.20
N VAL A 29 4.45 -5.88 0.14
CA VAL A 29 4.95 -5.30 -1.11
C VAL A 29 3.94 -5.65 -2.19
N LEU A 30 3.28 -4.62 -2.71
CA LEU A 30 2.39 -4.72 -3.84
C LEU A 30 3.12 -4.34 -5.12
N GLU A 31 2.67 -4.87 -6.24
CA GLU A 31 3.13 -4.52 -7.57
C GLU A 31 1.91 -4.07 -8.39
N TYR A 32 1.93 -2.82 -8.84
CA TYR A 32 0.89 -2.31 -9.71
C TYR A 32 1.25 -2.55 -11.17
N GLN A 33 0.33 -3.15 -11.90
CA GLN A 33 0.41 -3.40 -13.33
C GLN A 33 -0.78 -2.74 -14.02
N PRO A 34 -0.56 -1.65 -14.79
CA PRO A 34 -1.60 -1.04 -15.58
C PRO A 34 -2.23 -2.06 -16.56
N PRO A 35 -3.56 -1.99 -16.80
CA PRO A 35 -4.46 -0.94 -16.33
C PRO A 35 -5.12 -1.19 -14.96
N GLY A 36 -4.87 -2.31 -14.27
CA GLY A 36 -5.77 -2.67 -13.16
C GLY A 36 -5.32 -3.72 -12.14
N ALA A 37 -4.18 -4.40 -12.31
CA ALA A 37 -3.78 -5.46 -11.39
C ALA A 37 -2.88 -4.90 -10.27
N VAL A 38 -3.17 -5.27 -9.02
CA VAL A 38 -2.37 -4.89 -7.84
C VAL A 38 -2.00 -6.17 -7.09
N ASN A 39 -0.85 -6.75 -7.44
CA ASN A 39 -0.48 -8.10 -6.98
C ASN A 39 0.42 -8.04 -5.74
N PHE A 40 0.15 -8.89 -4.75
CA PHE A 40 1.04 -9.09 -3.61
C PHE A 40 2.31 -9.84 -4.05
N ARG A 41 3.46 -9.17 -3.99
CA ARG A 41 4.78 -9.79 -4.18
C ARG A 41 5.32 -10.38 -2.88
N LEU A 42 5.02 -9.71 -1.77
CA LEU A 42 5.34 -10.13 -0.41
C LEU A 42 4.20 -9.67 0.51
N ALA A 43 3.89 -10.49 1.51
CA ALA A 43 3.00 -10.12 2.60
C ALA A 43 3.60 -10.68 3.89
N GLY A 44 3.79 -9.80 4.87
CA GLY A 44 4.28 -10.15 6.20
C GLY A 44 3.28 -10.98 6.97
N ALA A 45 3.75 -11.60 8.05
CA ALA A 45 2.95 -12.51 8.87
C ALA A 45 1.66 -11.86 9.40
N THR A 46 1.69 -10.57 9.76
CA THR A 46 0.51 -9.86 10.25
C THR A 46 -0.55 -9.73 9.17
N GLN A 47 -0.18 -9.42 7.93
CA GLN A 47 -1.14 -9.34 6.81
C GLN A 47 -1.76 -10.70 6.48
N VAL A 48 -0.94 -11.75 6.47
CA VAL A 48 -1.39 -13.14 6.27
C VAL A 48 -2.34 -13.57 7.38
N HIS A 49 -2.03 -13.22 8.64
CA HIS A 49 -2.89 -13.50 9.78
C HIS A 49 -4.20 -12.72 9.73
N MET A 50 -4.15 -11.42 9.41
CA MET A 50 -5.32 -10.56 9.25
C MET A 50 -6.30 -11.10 8.20
N MET A 51 -5.81 -11.68 7.10
CA MET A 51 -6.66 -12.26 6.05
C MET A 51 -6.92 -13.76 6.24
N ASN A 52 -6.23 -14.39 7.20
CA ASN A 52 -6.23 -15.84 7.45
C ASN A 52 -6.05 -16.69 6.18
N ARG A 53 -5.20 -16.23 5.26
CA ARG A 53 -4.81 -16.96 4.05
C ARG A 53 -3.48 -16.45 3.50
N PRO A 54 -2.74 -17.26 2.73
CA PRO A 54 -1.60 -16.78 1.96
C PRO A 54 -2.02 -15.67 1.00
N LEU A 55 -1.23 -14.60 0.93
CA LEU A 55 -1.50 -13.44 0.06
C LEU A 55 -0.53 -13.34 -1.12
N ARG A 56 0.65 -13.94 -1.05
CA ARG A 56 1.65 -13.84 -2.13
C ARG A 56 1.09 -14.39 -3.45
N GLY A 57 1.11 -13.57 -4.49
CA GLY A 57 0.59 -13.90 -5.82
C GLY A 57 -0.90 -13.54 -6.00
N GLU A 58 -1.61 -13.23 -4.93
CA GLU A 58 -3.01 -12.79 -5.01
C GLU A 58 -3.08 -11.35 -5.54
N ASN A 59 -4.16 -11.05 -6.27
CA ASN A 59 -4.50 -9.71 -6.66
C ASN A 59 -5.34 -9.06 -5.55
N LEU A 60 -4.88 -7.93 -5.01
CA LEU A 60 -5.59 -7.15 -3.98
C LEU A 60 -7.01 -6.79 -4.43
N MET A 61 -7.20 -6.57 -5.72
CA MET A 61 -8.50 -6.21 -6.28
C MET A 61 -9.54 -7.34 -6.14
N ASP A 62 -9.10 -8.61 -6.13
CA ASP A 62 -9.98 -9.77 -5.89
C ASP A 62 -10.36 -9.93 -4.41
N LEU A 63 -9.64 -9.23 -3.53
CA LEU A 63 -9.89 -9.18 -2.08
C LEU A 63 -10.60 -7.88 -1.65
N THR A 64 -10.94 -7.03 -2.61
CA THR A 64 -11.59 -5.74 -2.40
C THR A 64 -13.08 -5.87 -2.68
N ALA A 65 -13.93 -5.24 -1.87
CA ALA A 65 -15.37 -5.22 -2.17
C ALA A 65 -15.62 -4.48 -3.51
N PRO A 66 -16.60 -4.89 -4.34
CA PRO A 66 -16.85 -4.22 -5.61
C PRO A 66 -17.08 -2.71 -5.51
N SER A 67 -17.73 -2.25 -4.42
CA SER A 67 -17.95 -0.82 -4.14
C SER A 67 -16.68 -0.04 -3.85
N ASP A 68 -15.60 -0.73 -3.47
CA ASP A 68 -14.30 -0.17 -3.10
C ASP A 68 -13.25 -0.26 -4.23
N TYR A 69 -13.60 -0.93 -5.32
CA TYR A 69 -12.67 -1.29 -6.38
C TYR A 69 -12.00 -0.07 -7.02
N GLU A 70 -12.81 0.90 -7.47
CA GLU A 70 -12.29 2.11 -8.12
C GLU A 70 -11.44 2.96 -7.16
N GLY A 71 -11.85 3.06 -5.89
CA GLY A 71 -11.09 3.81 -4.88
C GLY A 71 -9.70 3.23 -4.67
N ARG A 72 -9.58 1.91 -4.51
CA ARG A 72 -8.28 1.24 -4.36
C ARG A 72 -7.43 1.28 -5.62
N LEU A 73 -8.05 1.10 -6.79
CA LEU A 73 -7.34 1.20 -8.05
C LEU A 73 -6.81 2.63 -8.29
N SER A 74 -7.61 3.64 -7.94
CA SER A 74 -7.20 5.05 -8.04
C SER A 74 -5.98 5.34 -7.15
N ILE A 75 -5.96 4.83 -5.91
CA ILE A 75 -4.79 4.97 -5.02
C ILE A 75 -3.53 4.38 -5.67
N ALA A 76 -3.61 3.14 -6.17
CA ALA A 76 -2.46 2.49 -6.81
C ALA A 76 -1.99 3.26 -8.06
N ARG A 77 -2.93 3.66 -8.92
CA ARG A 77 -2.66 4.46 -10.11
C ARG A 77 -2.03 5.81 -9.77
N ASN A 78 -2.59 6.54 -8.81
CA ASN A 78 -2.14 7.89 -8.45
C ASN A 78 -0.75 7.85 -7.83
N THR A 79 -0.52 6.91 -6.91
CA THR A 79 0.79 6.75 -6.25
C THR A 79 1.88 6.26 -7.22
N THR A 80 1.52 5.60 -8.32
CA THR A 80 2.50 5.20 -9.35
C THR A 80 2.72 6.27 -10.42
N SER A 81 1.69 7.06 -10.72
CA SER A 81 1.75 8.16 -11.72
C SER A 81 2.45 9.40 -11.17
N TYR A 82 2.22 9.68 -9.89
CA TYR A 82 2.92 10.66 -9.09
C TYR A 82 3.61 9.85 -8.00
N PRO A 83 4.90 9.49 -8.13
CA PRO A 83 5.57 8.65 -7.15
C PRO A 83 5.77 9.39 -5.82
N CYS A 84 4.67 9.52 -5.08
CA CYS A 84 4.48 10.18 -3.81
C CYS A 84 4.16 9.14 -2.73
N GLY A 85 4.36 9.48 -1.47
CA GLY A 85 3.86 8.65 -0.37
C GLY A 85 2.35 8.82 -0.20
N LEU A 86 1.72 7.88 0.48
CA LEU A 86 0.36 8.00 0.95
C LEU A 86 0.30 7.60 2.43
N LEU A 87 -0.20 8.49 3.27
CA LEU A 87 -0.68 8.16 4.61
C LEU A 87 -2.20 8.07 4.56
N ALA A 88 -2.76 6.97 5.03
CA ALA A 88 -4.20 6.78 5.01
C ALA A 88 -4.71 6.12 6.29
N THR A 89 -5.93 6.46 6.69
CA THR A 89 -6.62 5.81 7.81
C THR A 89 -7.82 5.03 7.31
N TRP A 90 -8.11 3.92 7.97
CA TRP A 90 -9.25 3.07 7.64
C TRP A 90 -9.70 2.27 8.83
N THR A 91 -10.89 1.69 8.74
CA THR A 91 -11.42 0.85 9.81
C THR A 91 -11.49 -0.59 9.35
N ALA A 92 -10.80 -1.46 10.06
CA ALA A 92 -10.92 -2.90 9.91
C ALA A 92 -12.22 -3.37 10.59
N SER A 93 -13.18 -3.84 9.79
CA SER A 93 -14.38 -4.52 10.31
C SER A 93 -14.10 -6.00 10.47
N GLN A 94 -14.17 -6.49 11.70
CA GLN A 94 -14.09 -7.91 12.03
C GLN A 94 -15.49 -8.54 12.03
N ALA A 95 -15.60 -9.87 12.00
CA ALA A 95 -16.92 -10.53 11.98
C ALA A 95 -17.69 -10.39 13.32
N SER A 96 -17.00 -10.04 14.39
CA SER A 96 -17.50 -9.69 15.73
C SER A 96 -18.03 -8.25 15.80
N GLU A 97 -18.06 -7.55 14.67
CA GLU A 97 -18.42 -6.13 14.54
C GLU A 97 -17.46 -5.17 15.28
N LEU A 98 -16.36 -5.69 15.84
CA LEU A 98 -15.32 -4.84 16.40
C LEU A 98 -14.63 -4.07 15.27
N MET A 99 -14.63 -2.75 15.42
CA MET A 99 -14.01 -1.81 14.51
C MET A 99 -12.63 -1.41 15.04
N SER A 100 -11.58 -1.72 14.30
CA SER A 100 -10.20 -1.35 14.66
C SER A 100 -9.71 -0.22 13.75
N PRO A 101 -9.36 0.96 14.27
CA PRO A 101 -8.78 2.02 13.45
C PRO A 101 -7.35 1.65 13.07
N MET A 102 -7.10 1.65 11.77
CA MET A 102 -5.85 1.30 11.13
C MET A 102 -5.25 2.55 10.48
N CYS A 103 -3.93 2.59 10.44
CA CYS A 103 -3.14 3.54 9.68
C CYS A 103 -2.32 2.77 8.65
N THR A 104 -2.13 3.35 7.48
CA THR A 104 -1.34 2.77 6.42
C THR A 104 -0.40 3.81 5.85
N LEU A 105 0.89 3.47 5.80
CA LEU A 105 1.89 4.19 5.06
C LEU A 105 2.22 3.39 3.81
N LEU A 106 2.04 4.02 2.65
CA LEU A 106 2.34 3.45 1.35
C LEU A 106 3.44 4.29 0.68
N LEU A 107 4.53 3.64 0.28
CA LEU A 107 5.68 4.29 -0.34
C LEU A 107 6.00 3.61 -1.69
N PRO A 108 6.14 4.38 -2.78
CA PRO A 108 6.53 3.83 -4.07
C PRO A 108 8.03 3.56 -4.09
N VAL A 109 8.38 2.44 -4.71
CA VAL A 109 9.75 2.04 -5.01
C VAL A 109 9.85 1.84 -6.51
N LEU A 110 10.67 2.67 -7.15
CA LEU A 110 10.81 2.69 -8.59
C LEU A 110 11.59 1.45 -9.07
N PRO A 111 11.25 0.89 -10.23
CA PRO A 111 12.02 -0.18 -10.83
C PRO A 111 13.46 0.28 -11.13
N PRO A 112 14.43 -0.65 -11.22
CA PRO A 112 15.81 -0.30 -11.56
C PRO A 112 15.95 0.12 -13.03
N VAL A 113 15.00 -0.28 -13.88
CA VAL A 113 14.89 0.06 -15.30
C VAL A 113 13.57 0.79 -15.49
N SER A 114 13.54 1.86 -16.30
CA SER A 114 12.39 2.77 -16.49
C SER A 114 11.08 2.08 -16.93
N GLU A 115 11.14 0.83 -17.39
CA GLU A 115 10.00 0.08 -17.93
C GLU A 115 9.46 -1.01 -16.98
N GLY A 116 10.02 -1.15 -15.78
CA GLY A 116 9.55 -2.15 -14.82
C GLY A 116 8.28 -1.72 -14.06
N PRO A 117 7.58 -2.66 -13.41
CA PRO A 117 6.44 -2.29 -12.57
C PRO A 117 6.91 -1.57 -11.31
N VAL A 118 6.18 -0.53 -10.91
CA VAL A 118 6.39 0.16 -9.64
C VAL A 118 5.91 -0.74 -8.50
N ARG A 119 6.74 -0.83 -7.45
CA ARG A 119 6.39 -1.53 -6.23
C ARG A 119 5.87 -0.55 -5.20
N LEU A 120 4.84 -0.93 -4.48
CA LEU A 120 4.29 -0.16 -3.36
C LEU A 120 4.61 -0.91 -2.08
N TYR A 121 5.43 -0.32 -1.23
CA TYR A 121 5.72 -0.83 0.11
C TYR A 121 4.64 -0.30 1.04
N VAL A 122 3.91 -1.20 1.67
CA VAL A 122 2.74 -0.88 2.48
C VAL A 122 3.02 -1.34 3.90
N ALA A 123 3.16 -0.38 4.81
CA ALA A 123 3.17 -0.62 6.25
C ALA A 123 1.77 -0.36 6.78
N VAL A 124 1.27 -1.27 7.60
CA VAL A 124 -0.01 -1.10 8.29
C VAL A 124 0.25 -1.13 9.78
N ASP A 125 -0.32 -0.16 10.49
CA ASP A 125 -0.25 -0.10 11.94
C ASP A 125 -1.65 0.17 12.53
N ARG A 126 -1.80 -0.07 13.82
CA ARG A 126 -3.02 0.19 14.58
C ARG A 126 -2.91 1.53 15.27
N LEU A 127 -3.98 2.31 15.22
CA LEU A 127 -4.03 3.59 15.94
C LEU A 127 -4.42 3.43 17.42
N ALA A 128 -4.86 2.23 17.82
CA ALA A 128 -5.28 1.93 19.19
C ALA A 128 -4.65 0.63 19.72
N ASP A 129 -4.30 0.62 21.01
CA ASP A 129 -3.84 -0.55 21.75
C ASP A 129 -5.00 -1.51 22.02
N LEU A 130 -5.38 -2.28 21.00
CA LEU A 130 -6.32 -3.38 21.17
C LEU A 130 -5.57 -4.65 21.62
N PRO A 131 -6.14 -5.41 22.58
CA PRO A 131 -5.54 -6.67 23.02
C PRO A 131 -5.28 -7.58 21.82
N LYS A 132 -4.04 -8.06 21.69
CA LYS A 132 -3.55 -8.84 20.52
C LYS A 132 -4.25 -10.19 20.28
N ARG A 133 -5.31 -10.56 21.00
CA ARG A 133 -5.81 -11.95 21.10
C ARG A 133 -7.17 -12.23 20.46
N ASN A 134 -7.90 -11.23 19.97
CA ASN A 134 -9.24 -11.43 19.41
C ASN A 134 -9.32 -10.91 17.98
N TYR A 135 -8.43 -11.38 17.10
CA TYR A 135 -8.55 -11.04 15.69
C TYR A 135 -9.40 -12.07 15.00
N GLU A 136 -10.51 -11.61 14.47
CA GLU A 136 -11.15 -12.35 13.40
C GLU A 136 -10.61 -11.89 12.06
N PRO A 137 -10.55 -12.80 11.07
CA PRO A 137 -10.03 -12.45 9.77
C PRO A 137 -10.88 -11.37 9.10
N LEU A 138 -10.23 -10.45 8.40
CA LEU A 138 -10.89 -9.53 7.49
C LEU A 138 -11.53 -10.31 6.35
N LYS A 139 -12.77 -9.97 6.02
CA LYS A 139 -13.47 -10.53 4.85
C LYS A 139 -13.01 -9.87 3.55
N THR A 140 -12.76 -8.57 3.60
CA THR A 140 -12.33 -7.75 2.46
C THR A 140 -11.37 -6.66 2.92
N TYR A 141 -10.64 -6.11 1.96
CA TYR A 141 -9.80 -4.93 2.12
C TYR A 141 -10.62 -3.66 1.81
N PRO A 142 -11.00 -2.85 2.81
CA PRO A 142 -11.84 -1.65 2.58
C PRO A 142 -11.04 -0.53 1.94
N THR A 143 -11.65 0.35 1.13
CA THR A 143 -10.93 1.55 0.67
C THR A 143 -10.58 2.43 1.86
N PRO A 144 -9.35 2.98 1.94
CA PRO A 144 -9.03 3.95 2.97
C PRO A 144 -9.89 5.21 2.91
N GLY A 145 -10.31 5.70 4.08
CA GLY A 145 -11.17 6.86 4.21
C GLY A 145 -10.37 8.16 4.03
N GLU A 146 -9.77 8.64 5.11
CA GLU A 146 -8.89 9.81 5.05
C GLU A 146 -7.54 9.44 4.43
N ARG A 147 -7.07 10.31 3.55
CA ARG A 147 -5.89 10.08 2.71
C ARG A 147 -5.10 11.37 2.59
N ILE A 148 -3.79 11.28 2.80
CA ILE A 148 -2.86 12.38 2.69
C ILE A 148 -1.71 11.92 1.79
N TYR A 149 -1.62 12.48 0.60
CA TYR A 149 -0.47 12.26 -0.27
C TYR A 149 0.72 13.09 0.23
N VAL A 150 1.89 12.47 0.25
CA VAL A 150 3.15 13.06 0.72
C VAL A 150 4.06 13.22 -0.48
N ASP A 151 4.31 14.45 -0.93
CA ASP A 151 5.21 14.69 -2.04
C ASP A 151 6.64 14.23 -1.70
N LEU A 152 7.20 13.37 -2.56
CA LEU A 152 8.57 12.86 -2.47
C LEU A 152 9.48 13.51 -3.52
N GLY A 153 9.16 14.73 -3.94
CA GLY A 153 9.89 15.54 -4.90
C GLY A 153 9.47 15.33 -6.36
N HIS A 154 8.31 14.72 -6.62
CA HIS A 154 7.75 14.47 -7.96
C HIS A 154 6.32 14.99 -8.10
N GLY A 155 5.86 15.78 -7.12
CA GLY A 155 4.47 16.19 -7.00
C GLY A 155 3.62 15.16 -6.28
N ALA A 156 2.42 15.57 -5.93
CA ALA A 156 1.37 14.73 -5.38
C ALA A 156 0.07 14.96 -6.17
N PRO A 157 -0.83 13.97 -6.23
CA PRO A 157 -2.17 14.17 -6.76
C PRO A 157 -2.87 15.32 -6.04
N SER A 158 -3.56 16.16 -6.79
CA SER A 158 -4.52 17.11 -6.23
C SER A 158 -5.83 16.40 -5.88
N ASP A 159 -6.68 17.05 -5.07
CA ASP A 159 -8.02 16.53 -4.76
C ASP A 159 -8.87 16.31 -6.03
N GLU A 160 -8.57 17.04 -7.11
CA GLU A 160 -9.25 16.93 -8.42
C GLU A 160 -8.76 15.72 -9.24
N ASP A 161 -7.53 15.25 -9.02
CA ASP A 161 -6.92 14.12 -9.73
C ASP A 161 -7.45 12.76 -9.27
N ASP A 162 -8.10 12.70 -8.09
CA ASP A 162 -8.47 11.45 -7.43
C ASP A 162 -9.54 10.63 -8.20
N PHE A 163 -10.16 11.22 -9.23
CA PHE A 163 -11.30 10.63 -9.96
C PHE A 163 -11.17 10.44 -11.47
N GLN A 164 -10.19 11.00 -12.20
CA GLN A 164 -10.37 11.12 -13.68
C GLN A 164 -9.18 10.97 -14.65
N GLN A 165 -7.92 10.73 -14.25
CA GLN A 165 -6.83 10.71 -15.24
C GLN A 165 -6.10 9.36 -15.42
N PRO A 166 -5.78 8.94 -16.67
CA PRO A 166 -4.87 7.83 -16.93
C PRO A 166 -3.45 8.17 -16.42
N PRO A 167 -2.59 7.17 -16.18
CA PRO A 167 -1.24 7.40 -15.69
C PRO A 167 -0.46 8.37 -16.58
N ARG A 168 0.16 9.40 -15.99
CA ARG A 168 1.12 10.24 -16.72
C ARG A 168 2.36 9.41 -17.02
N GLN A 169 2.85 9.45 -18.26
CA GLN A 169 4.17 8.91 -18.56
C GLN A 169 5.22 9.74 -17.81
N ILE A 170 5.95 9.11 -16.90
CA ILE A 170 7.05 9.75 -16.18
C ILE A 170 8.18 9.93 -17.19
N ALA A 171 8.40 11.18 -17.63
CA ALA A 171 9.57 11.53 -18.42
C ALA A 171 10.78 11.58 -17.48
N CYS A 172 11.67 10.59 -17.58
CA CYS A 172 12.96 10.57 -16.89
C CYS A 172 13.99 11.47 -17.60
#